data_AF-A0A822BRX4-F1
#
_entry.id   AF-A0A822BRX4-F1
#
_cell.length_a   1.000
_cell.length_b   1.000
_cell.length_c   1.000
_cell.angle_alpha   90.00
_cell.angle_beta   90.00
_cell.angle_gamma   90.00
#
_symmetry.space_group_name_H-M   'P 1'
#
loop_
_entity.id
_entity.type
_entity.pdbx_description
1 polymer ?
#
loop_
_entity_poly.entity_id
_entity_poly.type
_entity_poly.pdbx_seq_one_letter_code
_entity_poly.pdbx_strand_id
1 'polypeptide(L)'
;MVELCPKIKIIENIAMAADCDIETFRSEFNYKARSYDIFLVVYPKSDTTWMQIILYTLMNDGEVFDNNMAEYFARTSFLELVGEK
;
A
#
# COMPACT_ATOMS: atom_id res chain seq x y z
N MET A 1 29.67 10.55 1.72
CA MET A 1 28.57 10.56 0.75
C MET A 1 27.79 9.27 0.95
N VAL A 2 26.54 9.35 1.40
CA VAL A 2 25.69 8.17 1.59
C VAL A 2 25.25 7.71 0.20
N GLU A 3 25.55 6.47 -0.17
CA GLU A 3 24.99 5.86 -1.38
C GLU A 3 23.47 5.74 -1.20
N LEU A 4 22.73 6.70 -1.74
CA LEU A 4 21.27 6.65 -1.87
C LEU A 4 20.90 5.78 -3.09
N CYS A 5 21.32 4.52 -3.10
CA CYS A 5 20.80 3.55 -4.06
C CYS A 5 19.66 2.79 -3.35
N PRO A 6 18.38 3.01 -3.70
CA PRO A 6 17.32 2.16 -3.17
C PRO A 6 17.58 0.75 -3.71
N LYS A 7 17.84 -0.20 -2.82
CA LYS A 7 18.12 -1.60 -3.18
C LYS A 7 16.86 -2.22 -3.77
N ILE A 8 16.66 -2.10 -5.08
CA ILE A 8 15.56 -2.79 -5.76
C ILE A 8 15.77 -4.30 -5.64
N LYS A 9 14.71 -5.05 -5.36
CA LYS A 9 14.69 -6.51 -5.36
C LYS A 9 13.81 -7.00 -6.51
N ILE A 10 14.27 -8.00 -7.25
CA ILE A 10 13.43 -8.65 -8.26
C ILE A 10 12.68 -9.81 -7.61
N ILE A 11 11.35 -9.74 -7.61
CA ILE A 11 10.46 -10.80 -7.15
C ILE A 11 9.62 -11.21 -8.35
N GLU A 12 9.76 -12.48 -8.79
CA GLU A 12 8.96 -13.05 -9.89
C GLU A 12 8.95 -12.17 -11.17
N ASN A 13 10.12 -11.60 -11.51
CA ASN A 13 10.37 -10.68 -12.63
C ASN A 13 9.78 -9.26 -12.47
N ILE A 14 9.34 -8.89 -11.27
CA ILE A 14 8.85 -7.55 -10.96
C ILE A 14 9.87 -6.83 -10.05
N ALA A 15 10.19 -5.58 -10.37
CA ALA A 15 11.06 -4.73 -9.58
C ALA A 15 10.31 -4.16 -8.37
N MET A 16 10.62 -4.66 -7.18
CA MET A 16 9.99 -4.32 -5.91
C MET A 16 10.95 -3.57 -4.98
N ALA A 17 10.38 -2.94 -3.95
CA ALA A 17 11.16 -2.31 -2.89
C ALA A 17 11.98 -3.35 -2.10
N ALA A 18 13.12 -2.92 -1.52
CA ALA A 18 14.08 -3.80 -0.85
C ALA A 18 13.48 -4.62 0.29
N ASP A 19 12.56 -3.99 1.00
CA ASP A 19 11.84 -4.42 2.18
C ASP A 19 10.60 -5.26 1.87
N CYS A 20 10.26 -5.44 0.59
CA CYS A 20 9.19 -6.34 0.19
C CYS A 20 9.60 -7.80 0.47
N ASP A 21 8.87 -8.42 1.40
CA ASP A 21 8.99 -9.83 1.72
C ASP A 21 8.32 -10.69 0.64
N ILE A 22 9.01 -11.74 0.21
CA ILE A 22 8.53 -12.59 -0.89
C ILE A 22 7.34 -13.45 -0.48
N GLU A 23 7.26 -13.86 0.79
CA GLU A 23 6.15 -14.67 1.28
C GLU A 23 4.91 -13.80 1.46
N THR A 24 5.07 -12.57 1.97
CA THR A 24 4.00 -11.56 1.97
C THR A 24 3.48 -11.29 0.56
N PHE A 25 4.37 -11.02 -0.39
CA PHE A 25 4.01 -10.81 -1.79
C PHE A 25 3.22 -12.00 -2.36
N ARG A 26 3.71 -13.23 -2.17
CA ARG A 26 3.00 -14.43 -2.66
C ARG A 26 1.66 -14.66 -1.98
N SER A 27 1.56 -14.34 -0.69
CA SER A 27 0.32 -14.49 0.05
C SER A 27 -0.79 -13.62 -0.54
N GLU A 28 -0.46 -12.45 -1.10
CA GLU A 28 -1.43 -11.52 -1.67
C GLU A 28 -2.37 -12.17 -2.71
N PHE A 29 -1.87 -13.13 -3.48
CA PHE A 29 -2.65 -13.84 -4.51
C PHE A 29 -3.81 -14.67 -3.92
N ASN A 30 -3.78 -14.96 -2.62
CA ASN A 30 -4.85 -15.65 -1.92
C ASN A 30 -5.89 -14.69 -1.30
N TYR A 31 -5.63 -13.38 -1.32
CA TYR A 31 -6.54 -12.36 -0.79
C TYR A 31 -7.96 -12.54 -1.33
N LYS A 32 -8.94 -12.48 -0.43
CA LYS A 32 -10.36 -12.62 -0.76
C LYS A 32 -11.06 -11.28 -0.60
N ALA A 33 -11.18 -10.57 -1.72
CA ALA A 33 -11.91 -9.32 -1.79
C ALA A 33 -13.35 -9.49 -1.27
N ARG A 34 -13.75 -8.57 -0.41
CA ARG A 34 -15.11 -8.41 0.11
C ARG A 34 -15.88 -7.49 -0.83
N SER A 35 -17.21 -7.58 -0.78
CA SER A 35 -18.07 -6.81 -1.68
C SER A 35 -18.00 -5.29 -1.49
N TYR A 36 -17.40 -4.83 -0.39
CA TYR A 36 -17.28 -3.42 -0.02
C TYR A 36 -15.84 -2.90 -0.09
N ASP A 37 -14.89 -3.73 -0.52
CA ASP A 37 -13.49 -3.30 -0.61
C ASP A 37 -13.31 -2.35 -1.80
N ILE A 38 -12.45 -1.34 -1.60
CA ILE A 38 -12.09 -0.36 -2.62
C ILE A 38 -10.60 -0.50 -2.92
N PHE A 39 -10.28 -0.82 -4.17
CA PHE A 39 -8.89 -0.91 -4.63
C PHE A 39 -8.45 0.40 -5.28
N LEU A 40 -7.43 1.04 -4.71
CA LEU A 40 -6.72 2.14 -5.35
C LEU A 40 -5.52 1.58 -6.12
N VAL A 41 -5.64 1.48 -7.45
CA VAL A 41 -4.60 0.96 -8.33
C VAL A 41 -3.94 2.10 -9.07
N VAL A 42 -2.68 2.39 -8.76
CA VAL A 42 -1.91 3.49 -9.36
C VAL A 42 -0.46 3.10 -9.55
N TYR A 43 0.19 3.67 -10.57
CA TYR A 43 1.62 3.54 -10.73
C TYR A 43 2.34 4.38 -9.66
N PRO A 44 3.49 3.93 -9.09
CA PRO A 44 4.20 4.68 -8.06
C PRO A 44 4.43 6.15 -8.43
N LYS A 45 4.25 7.04 -7.45
CA LYS A 45 4.35 8.51 -7.58
C LYS A 45 3.25 9.16 -8.44
N SER A 46 2.22 8.42 -8.85
CA SER A 46 1.02 8.95 -9.53
C SER A 46 -0.09 9.26 -8.52
N ASP A 47 0.24 10.01 -7.46
CA ASP A 47 -0.71 10.58 -6.49
C ASP A 47 -1.45 9.59 -5.57
N THR A 48 -0.87 8.43 -5.25
CA THR A 48 -1.44 7.45 -4.29
C THR A 48 -1.87 8.08 -2.98
N THR A 49 -1.03 8.92 -2.38
CA THR A 49 -1.29 9.56 -1.08
C THR A 49 -2.49 10.49 -1.14
N TRP A 50 -2.60 11.30 -2.20
CA TRP A 50 -3.73 12.23 -2.36
C TRP A 50 -5.04 11.46 -2.55
N MET A 51 -5.03 10.41 -3.37
CA MET A 51 -6.22 9.57 -3.57
C MET A 51 -6.62 8.82 -2.30
N GLN A 52 -5.66 8.31 -1.51
CA GLN A 52 -5.91 7.68 -0.21
C GLN A 52 -6.61 8.64 0.76
N ILE A 53 -6.16 9.91 0.82
CA ILE A 53 -6.79 10.94 1.66
C ILE A 53 -8.21 11.25 1.18
N ILE A 54 -8.42 11.47 -0.12
CA ILE A 54 -9.75 11.77 -0.68
C ILE A 54 -10.72 10.63 -0.38
N LEU A 55 -10.33 9.38 -0.65
CA LEU A 55 -11.17 8.22 -0.39
C LEU A 55 -11.49 8.07 1.09
N TYR A 56 -10.50 8.25 1.98
CA TYR A 56 -10.73 8.20 3.41
C TYR A 56 -11.77 9.24 3.86
N THR A 57 -11.60 10.49 3.45
CA THR A 57 -12.51 11.57 3.83
C THR A 57 -13.94 11.34 3.31
N LEU A 58 -14.09 10.83 2.08
CA LEU A 58 -15.41 10.48 1.53
C LEU A 58 -16.08 9.35 2.32
N MET A 59 -15.31 8.38 2.80
CA MET A 59 -15.83 7.20 3.51
C MET A 59 -16.08 7.45 5.01
N ASN A 60 -15.58 8.57 5.55
CA ASN A 60 -15.68 8.93 6.97
C ASN A 60 -16.30 10.32 7.15
N ASP A 61 -17.33 10.65 6.36
CA ASP A 61 -18.15 11.86 6.51
C ASP A 61 -17.38 13.19 6.61
N GLY A 62 -16.28 13.32 5.89
CA GLY A 62 -15.45 14.54 5.88
C GLY A 62 -14.32 14.55 6.91
N GLU A 63 -14.14 13.49 7.70
CA GLU A 63 -13.02 13.39 8.64
C GLU A 63 -11.67 13.25 7.91
N VAL A 64 -10.60 13.69 8.58
CA VAL A 64 -9.22 13.63 8.10
C VAL A 64 -8.40 12.71 9.00
N PHE A 65 -7.30 12.18 8.48
CA PHE A 65 -6.38 11.41 9.31
C PHE A 65 -5.81 12.28 10.42
N ASP A 66 -5.75 11.71 11.63
CA ASP A 66 -4.93 12.27 12.69
C ASP A 66 -3.44 12.18 12.31
N ASN A 67 -2.58 12.90 13.02
CA ASN A 67 -1.11 12.84 12.83
C ASN A 67 -0.50 11.50 13.32
N ASN A 68 -1.22 10.39 13.19
CA ASN A 68 -0.85 9.05 13.58
C ASN A 68 -0.59 8.18 12.33
N MET A 69 0.69 7.97 12.02
CA MET A 69 1.09 7.18 10.86
C MET A 69 0.65 5.71 10.95
N ALA A 70 0.59 5.13 12.15
CA ALA A 70 0.17 3.73 12.30
C ALA A 70 -1.30 3.54 11.93
N GLU A 71 -2.15 4.49 12.31
CA GLU A 71 -3.56 4.49 11.90
C GLU A 71 -3.71 4.70 10.40
N TYR A 72 -2.98 5.64 9.82
CA TYR A 72 -2.98 5.87 8.37
C TYR A 72 -2.70 4.57 7.61
N PHE A 73 -1.60 3.87 7.92
CA PHE A 73 -1.24 2.63 7.23
C PHE A 73 -2.21 1.47 7.51
N ALA A 74 -2.85 1.44 8.68
CA ALA A 74 -3.88 0.45 8.99
C ALA A 74 -5.17 0.65 8.18
N ARG A 75 -5.48 1.90 7.81
CA ARG A 75 -6.69 2.24 7.05
C ARG A 75 -6.47 2.30 5.54
N THR A 76 -5.23 2.55 5.10
CA THR A 76 -4.85 2.63 3.68
C THR A 76 -3.72 1.66 3.38
N SER A 77 -3.93 0.40 3.71
CA SER A 77 -2.92 -0.65 3.57
C SER A 77 -2.55 -0.90 2.10
N PHE A 78 -1.28 -1.23 1.89
CA PHE A 78 -0.73 -1.65 0.61
C PHE A 78 -0.72 -3.18 0.59
N LEU A 79 -1.43 -3.77 -0.36
CA LEU A 79 -1.67 -5.21 -0.41
C LEU A 79 -0.34 -5.99 -0.48
N GLU A 80 0.61 -5.48 -1.26
CA GLU A 80 1.94 -6.05 -1.48
C GLU A 80 2.85 -5.98 -0.24
N LEU A 81 2.50 -5.15 0.75
CA LEU A 81 3.24 -5.01 2.02
C LEU A 81 2.58 -5.77 3.18
N VAL A 82 1.29 -6.10 3.07
CA VAL A 82 0.51 -6.71 4.16
C VAL A 82 0.15 -8.17 3.87
N GLY A 83 -0.01 -8.53 2.59
CA GLY A 83 -0.39 -9.87 2.13
C GLY A 83 -1.90 -10.11 2.18
N GLU A 84 -2.33 -11.37 2.27
CA GLU A 84 -3.75 -11.78 2.25
C GLU A 84 -4.61 -11.38 3.46
N LYS A 85 -4.05 -10.67 4.45
CA LYS A 85 -4.67 -10.45 5.76
C LYS A 85 -5.91 -9.55 5.72
#